data_AF-A0A349DM27-F1
#
_entry.id   AF-A0A349DM27-F1
#
_cell.length_a   1.000
_cell.length_b   1.000
_cell.length_c   1.000
_cell.angle_alpha   90.00
_cell.angle_beta   90.00
_cell.angle_gamma   90.00
#
_symmetry.space_group_name_H-M   'P 1'
#
loop_
_entity.id
_entity.type
_entity.pdbx_description
1 polymer ?
#
loop_
_entity_poly.entity_id
_entity_poly.type
_entity_poly.pdbx_seq_one_letter_code
_entity_poly.pdbx_strand_id
1 'polypeptide(L)' 'FNTSSSKAILNILKSLKKFKEKGGEIEINWYYPDDDYDILAEAEDFMEDSKLNFNLIPYKLEY' A
#
# COMPACT_ATOMS: atom_id res chain seq x y z
N PHE A 1 6.87 5.19 -10.30
CA PHE A 1 6.17 3.92 -10.58
C PHE A 1 5.71 3.85 -12.04
N ASN A 2 5.77 2.69 -12.71
CA ASN A 2 5.14 2.55 -14.03
C ASN A 2 3.69 2.05 -13.88
N THR A 3 2.80 2.50 -14.76
CA THR A 3 1.36 2.25 -14.66
C THR A 3 0.99 0.76 -14.60
N SER A 4 1.78 -0.10 -15.23
CA SER A 4 1.55 -1.55 -15.21
C SER A 4 1.82 -2.16 -13.83
N SER A 5 2.85 -1.69 -13.12
CA SER A 5 3.20 -2.18 -11.78
C SER A 5 2.17 -1.73 -10.74
N SER A 6 1.73 -0.46 -10.79
CA SER A 6 0.68 0.04 -9.89
C SER A 6 -0.65 -0.74 -10.07
N LYS A 7 -1.01 -1.09 -11.32
CA LYS A 7 -2.17 -1.97 -11.59
C LYS A 7 -2.01 -3.37 -10.99
N ALA A 8 -0.81 -3.94 -11.06
CA ALA A 8 -0.55 -5.26 -10.48
C ALA A 8 -0.68 -5.24 -8.95
N ILE A 9 -0.14 -4.22 -8.28
CA ILE A 9 -0.27 -4.04 -6.84
C ILE A 9 -1.74 -3.89 -6.45
N LEU A 10 -2.50 -3.05 -7.14
CA LEU A 10 -3.92 -2.87 -6.86
C LEU A 10 -4.72 -4.19 -6.99
N ASN A 11 -4.36 -5.05 -7.94
CA ASN A 11 -4.99 -6.37 -8.08
C ASN A 11 -4.66 -7.30 -6.91
N ILE A 12 -3.43 -7.25 -6.38
CA ILE A 12 -3.03 -7.98 -5.16
C ILE A 12 -3.85 -7.47 -3.98
N LEU A 13 -3.92 -6.15 -3.77
CA LEU A 13 -4.68 -5.52 -2.70
C LEU A 13 -6.17 -5.90 -2.75
N LYS A 14 -6.79 -5.87 -3.94
CA LYS A 14 -8.18 -6.32 -4.15
C LYS A 14 -8.38 -7.80 -3.81
N SER A 15 -7.37 -8.64 -4.03
CA SER A 15 -7.43 -10.06 -3.68
C SER A 15 -7.31 -10.27 -2.16
N LEU A 16 -6.41 -9.53 -1.50
CA LEU A 16 -6.29 -9.51 -0.04
C LEU A 16 -7.58 -9.01 0.63
N LYS A 17 -8.25 -8.02 0.04
CA LYS A 17 -9.56 -7.57 0.51
C LYS A 17 -10.61 -8.67 0.50
N LYS A 18 -10.73 -9.40 -0.62
CA LYS A 18 -11.65 -10.55 -0.71
C LYS A 18 -11.31 -11.63 0.30
N PHE A 19 -10.04 -11.83 0.61
CA PHE A 19 -9.61 -12.76 1.66
C PHE A 19 -10.04 -12.25 3.05
N LYS A 20 -9.85 -10.96 3.35
CA LYS A 20 -10.31 -10.33 4.59
C LYS A 20 -11.83 -10.42 4.78
N GLU A 21 -12.59 -10.16 3.72
CA GLU A 21 -14.07 -10.26 3.72
C GLU A 21 -14.58 -11.68 4.00
N LYS A 22 -13.76 -12.71 3.77
CA LYS A 22 -14.06 -14.11 4.10
C LYS A 22 -13.64 -14.51 5.52
N GLY A 23 -13.25 -13.55 6.36
CA GLY A 23 -12.79 -13.78 7.73
C GLY A 23 -11.28 -14.00 7.86
N GLY A 24 -10.52 -13.80 6.79
CA GLY A 24 -9.07 -13.81 6.85
C GLY A 24 -8.51 -12.59 7.58
N GLU A 25 -7.44 -12.77 8.34
CA GLU A 25 -6.71 -11.67 8.96
C GLU A 25 -5.59 -11.20 8.04
N ILE A 26 -5.47 -9.89 7.85
CA ILE A 26 -4.41 -9.29 7.03
C ILE A 26 -3.83 -8.07 7.74
N GLU A 27 -2.54 -7.87 7.54
CA GLU A 27 -1.79 -6.68 7.90
C GLU A 27 -1.01 -6.21 6.67
N ILE A 28 -1.03 -4.91 6.40
CA ILE A 28 -0.30 -4.31 5.28
C ILE A 28 0.61 -3.24 5.84
N ASN A 29 1.92 -3.41 5.64
CA ASN A 29 2.95 -2.48 6.06
C ASN A 29 3.57 -1.85 4.81
N TRP A 30 3.42 -0.53 4.66
CA TRP A 30 3.97 0.23 3.54
C TRP A 30 5.13 1.09 4.04
N TYR A 31 6.34 0.76 3.61
CA TYR A 31 7.56 1.47 3.98
C TYR A 31 7.90 2.52 2.94
N TYR A 32 8.20 3.74 3.37
CA TYR A 32 8.58 4.83 2.48
C TYR A 32 9.69 5.70 3.09
N PRO A 33 10.59 6.29 2.28
CA PRO A 33 11.53 7.29 2.77
C PRO A 33 10.80 8.46 3.43
N ASP A 34 11.26 8.93 4.59
CA ASP A 34 10.57 9.99 5.35
C ASP A 34 10.58 11.36 4.64
N ASP A 35 11.44 11.53 3.63
CA ASP A 35 11.53 12.71 2.77
C ASP A 35 10.81 12.56 1.41
N ASP A 36 10.26 11.39 1.09
CA ASP A 36 9.58 11.11 -0.18
C ASP A 36 8.04 11.14 -0.04
N TYR A 37 7.49 12.35 -0.14
CA TYR A 37 6.06 12.61 -0.05
C TYR A 37 5.25 12.06 -1.23
N ASP A 38 5.88 11.87 -2.39
CA ASP A 38 5.18 11.32 -3.57
C ASP A 38 4.87 9.83 -3.36
N ILE A 39 5.79 9.09 -2.75
CA ILE A 39 5.57 7.68 -2.39
C ILE A 39 4.52 7.54 -1.27
N LEU A 40 4.49 8.48 -0.32
CA LEU A 40 3.44 8.54 0.70
C LEU A 40 2.07 8.73 0.06
N ALA A 41 1.93 9.71 -0.84
CA ALA A 41 0.67 9.99 -1.53
C ALA A 41 0.19 8.79 -2.37
N GLU A 42 1.10 8.08 -3.07
CA GLU A 42 0.73 6.87 -3.82
C GLU A 42 0.21 5.76 -2.87
N ALA A 43 0.75 5.64 -1.65
CA ALA A 43 0.26 4.69 -0.65
C ALA A 43 -1.15 5.04 -0.16
N GLU A 44 -1.44 6.33 0.02
CA GLU A 44 -2.77 6.84 0.38
C GLU A 44 -3.79 6.56 -0.72
N ASP A 45 -3.44 6.81 -1.99
CA ASP A 45 -4.28 6.48 -3.15
C ASP A 45 -4.63 4.97 -3.18
N PHE A 46 -3.65 4.09 -2.96
CA PHE A 46 -3.90 2.65 -2.87
C PHE A 46 -4.80 2.26 -1.68
N MET A 47 -4.67 2.97 -0.56
CA MET A 47 -5.51 2.76 0.62
C MET A 47 -6.98 3.07 0.29
N GLU A 48 -7.24 4.20 -0.36
CA GLU A 48 -8.57 4.61 -0.80
C GLU A 48 -9.16 3.63 -1.82
N ASP A 49 -8.41 3.31 -2.88
CA ASP A 49 -8.85 2.45 -3.98
C ASP A 49 -9.15 1.02 -3.52
N SER A 50 -8.30 0.47 -2.64
CA SER A 50 -8.49 -0.87 -2.10
C SER A 50 -9.50 -0.89 -0.94
N LYS A 51 -9.73 0.23 -0.25
CA LYS A 51 -10.41 0.32 1.05
C LYS A 51 -9.92 -0.75 2.03
N LEU A 52 -8.61 -0.82 2.17
CA LEU A 52 -7.87 -1.59 3.16
C LEU A 52 -7.02 -0.62 3.96
N ASN A 53 -6.86 -0.83 5.26
CA ASN A 53 -6.02 0.02 6.08
C ASN A 53 -4.55 -0.43 5.97
N PHE A 54 -3.62 0.51 5.78
CA PHE A 54 -2.18 0.22 5.80
C PHE A 54 -1.52 0.89 7.00
N ASN A 55 -0.48 0.25 7.50
CA ASN A 55 0.49 0.86 8.39
C ASN A 55 1.53 1.57 7.52
N LEU A 56 1.51 2.90 7.49
CA LEU A 56 2.47 3.71 6.76
C LEU A 56 3.70 3.94 7.65
N ILE A 57 4.84 3.40 7.27
CA ILE A 57 6.05 3.33 8.10
C ILE A 57 7.18 4.12 7.43
N PRO A 58 7.46 5.36 7.89
CA PRO A 58 8.58 6.13 7.37
C PRO A 58 9.91 5.51 7.80
N TYR A 59 10.92 5.53 6.92
CA TYR A 59 12.29 5.19 7.24
C TYR A 59 13.26 6.28 6.77
N LYS A 60 14.36 6.45 7.50
CA LYS A 60 15.42 7.38 7.13
C LYS A 60 16.42 6.71 6.20
N LEU A 61 16.79 7.38 5.13
CA LEU A 61 17.96 7.02 4.34
C LEU A 61 19.21 7.61 5.02
N GLU A 62 20.07 6.76 5.56
CA GLU A 62 21.42 7.18 5.95
C GLU A 62 22.29 7.12 4.69
N TYR A 63 22.80 8.28 4.27
CA TYR A 63 23.74 8.44 3.16
C TYR A 63 25.19 8.32 3.62
#